data_AF-A0A821KTH8-F1
#
_entry.id   AF-A0A821KTH8-F1
#
_cell.length_a   1.000
_cell.length_b   1.000
_cell.length_c   1.000
_cell.angle_alpha   90.00
_cell.angle_beta   90.00
_cell.angle_gamma   90.00
#
_symmetry.space_group_name_H-M   'P 1'
#
loop_
_entity.id
_entity.type
_entity.pdbx_description
1 polymer ?
#
loop_
_entity_poly.entity_id
_entity_poly.type
_entity_poly.pdbx_seq_one_letter_code
_entity_poly.pdbx_strand_id
1 'polypeptide(L)' 'PTYSVDIELTILVPASQRECFHQVLSAGKTVDVEYEVLAGGDNDINYWFYAPSNRVLQSDFQKRDGHQTLKLEESGEYQF' A
#
# COMPACT_ATOMS: atom_id res chain seq x y z
N PRO A 1 -1.14 4.60 -25.81
CA PRO A 1 -0.62 3.54 -24.91
C PRO A 1 -0.84 3.93 -23.44
N THR A 2 -1.68 3.18 -22.73
CA THR A 2 -1.79 3.26 -21.27
C THR A 2 -0.59 2.48 -20.70
N TYR A 3 0.40 3.19 -20.18
CA TYR A 3 1.53 2.56 -19.49
C TYR A 3 1.12 2.25 -18.05
N SER A 4 1.26 1.00 -17.64
CA SER A 4 1.21 0.58 -16.24
C SER A 4 2.65 0.50 -15.71
N VAL A 5 2.84 0.97 -14.48
CA VAL A 5 4.08 0.74 -13.74
C VAL A 5 3.79 -0.44 -12.81
N ASP A 6 4.65 -1.45 -12.85
CA ASP A 6 4.56 -2.62 -12.00
C ASP A 6 5.78 -2.64 -11.07
N ILE A 7 5.56 -2.86 -9.78
CA ILE A 7 6.57 -2.80 -8.74
C ILE A 7 6.35 -3.99 -7.82
N GLU A 8 7.30 -4.91 -7.80
CA GLU A 8 7.31 -6.07 -6.92
C GLU A 8 8.52 -5.96 -5.98
N LEU A 9 8.27 -6.13 -4.68
CA LEU A 9 9.28 -5.97 -3.63
C LEU A 9 9.08 -7.04 -2.55
N THR A 10 10.19 -7.47 -1.95
CA THR A 10 10.18 -8.21 -0.69
C THR A 10 10.99 -7.42 0.33
N ILE A 11 10.37 -7.07 1.45
CA ILE A 11 11.00 -6.29 2.52
C ILE A 11 10.97 -7.02 3.85
N LEU A 12 11.84 -6.58 4.77
CA LEU A 12 11.82 -6.99 6.16
C LEU A 12 11.34 -5.81 7.00
N VAL A 13 10.23 -5.98 7.71
CA VAL A 13 9.73 -5.01 8.69
C VAL A 13 10.22 -5.44 10.07
N PRO A 14 11.12 -4.68 10.73
CA PRO A 14 11.58 -5.03 12.07
C PRO A 14 10.45 -5.00 13.10
N ALA A 15 10.61 -5.75 14.19
CA ALA A 15 9.63 -5.76 15.28
C ALA A 15 9.36 -4.33 15.82
N SER A 16 8.08 -4.00 16.00
CA SER A 16 7.61 -2.69 16.46
C SER A 16 8.00 -1.50 15.56
N GLN A 17 8.40 -1.73 14.31
CA GLN A 17 8.64 -0.70 13.31
C GLN A 17 7.57 -0.71 12.23
N ARG A 18 7.52 0.37 11.44
CA ARG A 18 6.63 0.52 10.30
C ARG A 18 7.45 1.05 9.12
N GLU A 19 7.43 0.30 8.03
CA GLU A 19 7.95 0.77 6.75
C GLU A 19 6.85 1.51 5.99
N CYS A 20 7.22 2.55 5.24
CA CYS A 20 6.30 3.36 4.45
C CYS A 20 6.91 3.62 3.08
N PHE A 21 6.11 3.42 2.04
CA PHE A 21 6.45 3.70 0.66
C PHE A 21 5.67 4.92 0.17
N HIS A 22 6.29 5.71 -0.69
CA HIS A 22 5.73 6.96 -1.17
C HIS A 22 5.75 6.98 -2.70
N GLN A 23 4.61 7.30 -3.31
CA GLN A 23 4.49 7.39 -4.76
C GLN A 23 3.67 8.61 -5.16
N VAL A 24 4.24 9.44 -6.04
CA VAL A 24 3.52 10.56 -6.65
C VAL A 24 2.66 10.04 -7.80
N LEU A 25 1.34 10.24 -7.70
CA LEU A 25 0.34 9.74 -8.63
C LEU A 25 -0.64 10.85 -9.04
N SER A 26 -1.25 10.69 -10.22
CA SER A 26 -2.29 11.60 -10.71
C SER A 26 -3.69 11.08 -10.41
N ALA A 27 -4.61 12.00 -10.13
CA ALA A 27 -6.04 11.71 -10.03
C ALA A 27 -6.58 11.05 -11.33
N GLY A 28 -7.61 10.23 -11.18
CA GLY A 28 -8.25 9.51 -12.28
C GLY A 28 -7.51 8.24 -12.74
N LYS A 29 -6.35 7.94 -12.13
CA LYS A 29 -5.68 6.64 -12.28
C LYS A 29 -6.29 5.60 -11.34
N THR A 30 -6.05 4.34 -11.68
CA THR A 30 -6.34 3.21 -10.80
C THR A 30 -5.03 2.66 -10.29
N VAL A 31 -4.97 2.38 -9.00
CA VAL A 31 -3.87 1.68 -8.35
C VAL A 31 -4.37 0.32 -7.92
N ASP A 32 -3.56 -0.70 -8.15
CA ASP A 32 -3.77 -2.03 -7.65
C ASP A 32 -2.61 -2.35 -6.70
N VAL A 33 -2.92 -2.81 -5.48
CA VAL A 33 -1.93 -3.19 -4.48
C VAL A 33 -2.32 -4.53 -3.90
N GLU A 34 -1.35 -5.43 -3.84
CA GLU A 34 -1.43 -6.74 -3.21
C GLU A 34 -0.24 -6.89 -2.24
N TYR A 35 -0.45 -7.56 -1.11
CA TYR A 35 0.61 -7.92 -0.19
C TYR A 35 0.38 -9.30 0.44
N GLU A 36 1.47 -9.96 0.82
CA GLU A 36 1.47 -11.21 1.58
C GLU A 36 2.60 -11.22 2.63
N VAL A 37 2.28 -11.64 3.86
CA VAL A 37 3.24 -11.89 4.93
C VAL A 37 3.82 -13.29 4.76
N LEU A 38 5.07 -13.34 4.31
CA LEU A 38 5.77 -14.59 4.01
C LEU A 38 6.20 -15.34 5.28
N ALA A 39 6.69 -14.61 6.30
CA ALA A 39 7.16 -15.19 7.56
C ALA A 39 7.30 -14.14 8.68
N GLY A 40 7.20 -14.59 9.92
CA GLY A 40 7.53 -13.83 11.13
C GLY A 40 6.34 -13.63 12.06
N GLY A 41 6.55 -13.61 13.38
CA GLY A 41 5.47 -13.45 14.36
C GLY A 41 4.31 -14.44 14.15
N ASP A 42 3.08 -13.95 14.27
CA ASP A 42 1.84 -14.67 13.95
C ASP A 42 1.51 -14.70 12.44
N ASN A 43 2.48 -14.27 11.60
CA ASN A 43 2.35 -14.05 10.17
C ASN A 43 1.24 -13.06 9.82
N ASP A 44 1.19 -11.94 10.53
CA ASP A 44 0.26 -10.85 10.28
C ASP A 44 0.96 -9.48 10.25
N ILE A 45 0.29 -8.50 9.64
CA ILE A 45 0.71 -7.10 9.58
C ILE A 45 -0.51 -6.18 9.72
N ASN A 46 -0.24 -4.93 10.11
CA ASN A 46 -1.20 -3.84 9.95
C ASN A 46 -0.78 -3.00 8.74
N TYR A 47 -1.75 -2.67 7.89
CA TYR A 47 -1.51 -1.97 6.63
C TYR A 47 -2.38 -0.72 6.54
N TRP A 48 -1.86 0.33 5.92
CA TRP A 48 -2.60 1.57 5.66
C TRP A 48 -2.20 2.16 4.33
N PHE A 49 -3.19 2.58 3.54
CA PHE A 49 -2.99 3.38 2.34
C PHE A 49 -3.56 4.78 2.57
N TYR A 50 -2.72 5.81 2.46
CA TYR A 50 -3.07 7.21 2.68
C TYR A 50 -3.10 8.00 1.37
N ALA A 51 -4.12 8.82 1.22
CA ALA A 51 -4.19 9.86 0.19
C ALA A 51 -3.24 11.04 0.51
N PRO A 52 -2.94 11.91 -0.48
CA PRO A 52 -2.17 13.14 -0.27
C PRO A 52 -2.74 14.05 0.83
N SER A 53 -4.06 14.02 1.03
CA SER A 53 -4.76 14.72 2.10
C SER A 53 -4.60 14.10 3.51
N ASN A 54 -3.79 13.04 3.66
CA ASN A 54 -3.68 12.18 4.84
C ASN A 54 -4.96 11.42 5.22
N ARG A 55 -5.94 11.35 4.31
CA ARG A 55 -7.12 10.48 4.48
C ARG A 55 -6.72 9.02 4.29
N VAL A 56 -7.12 8.16 5.21
CA VAL A 56 -7.00 6.70 5.05
C VAL A 56 -7.98 6.24 3.98
N LEU A 57 -7.47 5.64 2.90
CA LEU A 57 -8.27 5.06 1.82
C LEU A 57 -8.53 3.57 2.05
N GLN A 58 -7.57 2.86 2.62
CA GLN A 58 -7.65 1.45 2.99
C GLN A 58 -6.87 1.21 4.27
N SER A 59 -7.35 0.30 5.11
CA SER A 59 -6.59 -0.18 6.27
C SER A 59 -6.95 -1.62 6.60
N ASP A 60 -5.94 -2.42 6.90
CA ASP A 60 -6.09 -3.78 7.41
C ASP A 60 -5.39 -3.91 8.75
N PHE A 61 -5.95 -4.76 9.62
CA PHE A 61 -5.42 -5.02 10.95
C PHE A 61 -5.21 -6.52 11.13
N GLN A 62 -4.00 -6.91 11.52
CA GLN A 62 -3.58 -8.30 11.76
C GLN A 62 -3.99 -9.22 10.61
N LYS A 63 -3.59 -8.85 9.39
CA LYS A 63 -3.83 -9.63 8.17
C LYS A 63 -2.56 -10.27 7.66
N ARG A 64 -2.70 -11.49 7.15
CA ARG A 64 -1.63 -12.22 6.47
C ARG A 64 -1.46 -11.78 5.02
N ASP A 65 -2.55 -11.36 4.39
CA ASP A 65 -2.60 -10.94 2.99
C ASP A 65 -3.71 -9.91 2.80
N GLY A 66 -3.62 -9.17 1.70
CA GLY A 66 -4.63 -8.20 1.30
C GLY A 66 -4.48 -7.79 -0.16
N HIS A 67 -5.60 -7.41 -0.77
CA HIS A 67 -5.69 -6.93 -2.14
C HIS A 67 -6.71 -5.80 -2.22
N GLN A 68 -6.33 -4.71 -2.90
CA GLN A 68 -7.20 -3.58 -3.13
C GLN A 68 -6.96 -2.94 -4.48
N THR A 69 -8.05 -2.53 -5.13
CA THR A 69 -8.02 -1.70 -6.32
C THR A 69 -8.67 -0.35 -6.00
N LEU A 70 -7.89 0.73 -6.07
CA LEU A 70 -8.32 2.09 -5.69
C LEU A 70 -8.35 2.99 -6.92
N LYS A 71 -9.46 3.72 -7.11
CA LYS A 71 -9.52 4.82 -8.08
C LYS A 71 -9.14 6.12 -7.39
N LEU A 72 -8.08 6.75 -7.87
CA LEU A 72 -7.51 7.95 -7.23
C LEU A 72 -8.37 9.18 -7.51
N GLU A 73 -8.75 9.89 -6.45
CA GLU A 73 -9.50 11.15 -6.53
C GLU A 73 -8.59 12.38 -6.48
N GLU A 74 -7.37 12.22 -5.95
CA GLU A 74 -6.42 13.31 -5.71
C GLU A 74 -5.13 13.08 -6.52
N SER A 75 -4.50 14.17 -6.97
CA SER A 75 -3.13 14.13 -7.47
C SER A 75 -2.19 14.51 -6.35
N GLY A 76 -1.09 13.77 -6.17
CA GLY A 76 -0.11 14.06 -5.12
C GLY A 76 0.66 12.82 -4.69
N GLU A 77 1.35 12.94 -3.57
CA GLU A 77 2.07 11.83 -2.95
C GLU A 77 1.12 10.96 -2.11
N TYR A 78 1.04 9.68 -2.45
CA TYR A 78 0.33 8.66 -1.69
C TYR A 78 1.33 7.88 -0.85
N GLN A 79 0.89 7.41 0.32
CA GLN A 79 1.71 6.60 1.23
C GLN A 79 1.06 5.24 1.45
N PHE A 80 1.83 4.15 1.39
CA PHE A 80 1.36 2.79 1.65
C PHE A 80 2.42 1.90 2.30
#